data_AF-A0A3S0CYH7-F1
#
_entry.id   AF-A0A3S0CYH7-F1
#
_cell.length_a   1.000
_cell.length_b   1.000
_cell.length_c   1.000
_cell.angle_alpha   90.00
_cell.angle_beta   90.00
_cell.angle_gamma   90.00
#
_symmetry.space_group_name_H-M   'P 1'
#
loop_
_entity.id
_entity.type
_entity.pdbx_description
1 polymer ?
#
loop_
_entity_poly.entity_id
_entity_poly.type
_entity_poly.pdbx_seq_one_letter_code
_entity_poly.pdbx_strand_id
1 'polypeptide(L)'
;MASEDAIEVVAKFGEEKDGSAWATLEYYMENNPRQTEWRRIPGVVTGADKDDAMAKAEAIAVELSDLEIQQLQAAVRRLYEKGRMIKRLEFPTT
;
A
#
# COMPACT_ATOMS: atom_id res chain seq x y z
N MET A 1 -8.28 23.57 -0.61
CA MET A 1 -9.31 22.87 0.18
C MET A 1 -8.98 21.39 0.06
N ALA A 2 -8.56 20.73 1.13
CA ALA A 2 -8.48 19.27 1.13
C ALA A 2 -9.91 18.74 1.01
N SER A 3 -10.15 17.72 0.19
CA SER A 3 -11.47 17.09 0.10
C SER A 3 -11.79 16.43 1.44
N GLU A 4 -13.04 16.51 1.88
CA GLU A 4 -13.48 15.93 3.16
C GLU A 4 -13.28 14.40 3.21
N ASP A 5 -13.06 13.74 2.07
CA ASP A 5 -12.88 12.29 1.94
C ASP A 5 -11.48 11.86 1.47
N ALA A 6 -10.48 12.74 1.55
CA ALA A 6 -9.10 12.39 1.24
C ALA A 6 -8.58 11.30 2.20
N ILE A 7 -7.74 10.42 1.67
CA ILE A 7 -7.02 9.42 2.46
C ILE A 7 -5.56 9.82 2.63
N GLU A 8 -5.02 9.48 3.79
CA GLU A 8 -3.59 9.35 4.01
C GLU A 8 -3.20 7.90 3.76
N VAL A 9 -2.06 7.65 3.10
CA VAL A 9 -1.53 6.29 2.91
C VAL A 9 -0.09 6.24 3.40
N VAL A 10 0.23 5.18 4.16
CA VAL A 10 1.57 4.94 4.67
C VAL A 10 2.08 3.57 4.27
N ALA A 11 3.40 3.48 4.08
CA ALA A 11 4.09 2.22 3.90
C ALA A 11 4.49 1.61 5.24
N LYS A 12 4.31 0.30 5.37
CA LYS A 12 4.80 -0.48 6.51
C LYS A 12 5.61 -1.66 6.02
N PHE A 13 6.83 -1.79 6.54
CA PHE A 13 7.64 -2.97 6.30
C PHE A 13 6.93 -4.21 6.85
N GLY A 14 6.93 -5.27 6.07
CA GLY A 14 6.35 -6.56 6.46
C GLY A 14 7.41 -7.48 7.02
N GLU A 15 8.10 -8.16 6.13
CA GLU A 15 9.12 -9.16 6.46
C GLU A 15 10.07 -9.34 5.27
N GLU A 16 11.21 -9.96 5.52
CA GLU A 16 12.12 -10.45 4.50
C GLU A 16 12.13 -11.98 4.54
N LYS A 17 11.92 -12.62 3.40
CA LYS A 17 11.93 -14.07 3.28
C LYS A 17 12.57 -14.49 1.97
N ASP A 18 13.46 -15.48 2.03
CA ASP A 18 14.14 -16.07 0.87
C ASP A 18 14.85 -15.02 -0.03
N GLY A 19 15.45 -13.99 0.59
CA GLY A 19 16.14 -12.91 -0.13
C GLY A 19 15.20 -11.94 -0.85
N SER A 20 13.91 -11.94 -0.50
CA SER A 20 12.93 -10.97 -0.98
C SER A 20 12.30 -10.25 0.20
N ALA A 21 12.31 -8.92 0.16
CA ALA A 21 11.63 -8.08 1.13
C ALA A 21 10.26 -7.65 0.59
N TRP A 22 9.32 -7.43 1.50
CA TRP A 22 8.03 -6.87 1.13
C TRP A 22 7.53 -5.85 2.14
N ALA A 23 6.75 -4.92 1.62
CA ALA A 23 6.06 -3.89 2.37
C ALA A 23 4.56 -3.93 2.05
N THR A 24 3.77 -3.45 3.00
CA THR A 24 2.33 -3.26 2.90
C THR A 24 1.98 -1.79 2.91
N LEU A 25 0.79 -1.47 2.44
CA LEU A 25 0.24 -0.14 2.50
C LEU A 25 -0.98 -0.15 3.42
N GLU A 26 -1.13 0.91 4.19
CA GLU A 26 -2.32 1.14 5.01
C GLU A 26 -2.83 2.55 4.75
N TYR A 27 -4.15 2.73 4.84
CA TYR A 27 -4.77 4.04 4.66
C TYR A 27 -5.59 4.46 5.87
N TYR A 28 -5.69 5.77 6.06
CA TYR A 28 -6.54 6.41 7.06
C TYR A 28 -7.34 7.54 6.42
N MET A 29 -8.63 7.66 6.76
CA MET A 29 -9.46 8.79 6.34
C MET A 29 -9.47 9.81 7.48
N GLU A 30 -8.71 10.91 7.35
CA GLU A 30 -8.51 11.89 8.43
C GLU A 30 -9.83 12.45 8.98
N ASN A 31 -10.81 12.69 8.11
CA ASN A 31 -12.08 13.31 8.49
C ASN A 31 -13.22 12.30 8.70
N ASN A 32 -12.93 11.00 8.72
CA ASN A 32 -13.96 9.97 8.93
C ASN A 32 -13.98 9.50 10.38
N PRO A 33 -14.92 9.97 11.23
CA PRO A 33 -14.97 9.61 12.64
C PRO A 33 -15.29 8.13 12.90
N ARG A 34 -15.70 7.37 11.88
CA ARG A 34 -15.95 5.92 12.01
C ARG A 34 -14.67 5.09 11.83
N GLN A 35 -13.61 5.68 11.29
CA GLN A 35 -12.33 5.00 11.16
C GLN A 35 -11.44 5.37 12.35
N THR A 36 -11.27 4.42 13.28
CA THR A 36 -10.45 4.62 14.48
C THR A 36 -9.03 4.05 14.34
N GLU A 37 -8.77 3.34 13.24
CA GLU A 37 -7.49 2.65 13.00
C GLU A 37 -7.12 2.69 11.52
N TRP A 38 -5.83 2.52 11.24
CA TRP A 38 -5.30 2.34 9.90
C TRP A 38 -5.84 1.05 9.29
N ARG A 39 -6.31 1.13 8.05
CA ARG A 39 -6.86 -0.02 7.32
C ARG A 39 -5.88 -0.47 6.25
N ARG A 40 -5.64 -1.78 6.20
CA ARG A 40 -4.72 -2.36 5.21
C ARG A 40 -5.29 -2.26 3.79
N ILE A 41 -4.46 -1.77 2.87
CA ILE A 41 -4.68 -1.92 1.43
C ILE A 41 -4.26 -3.34 1.05
N PRO A 42 -5.11 -4.12 0.37
CA PRO A 42 -4.76 -5.47 -0.03
C PRO A 42 -3.49 -5.54 -0.88
N GLY A 43 -2.76 -6.65 -0.76
CA GLY A 43 -1.53 -6.89 -1.50
C GLY A 43 -0.27 -6.36 -0.82
N VAL A 44 0.84 -6.48 -1.52
CA VAL A 44 2.18 -6.10 -1.07
C VAL A 44 2.98 -5.49 -2.20
N VAL A 45 4.03 -4.76 -1.82
CA VAL A 45 5.08 -4.25 -2.72
C VAL A 45 6.34 -5.03 -2.39
N THR A 46 7.00 -5.60 -3.40
CA THR A 46 8.23 -6.38 -3.22
C THR A 46 9.46 -5.60 -3.65
N GLY A 47 10.57 -5.91 -3.00
CA GLY A 47 11.89 -5.35 -3.30
C GLY A 47 12.99 -6.39 -3.11
N ALA A 48 14.18 -6.07 -3.62
CA ALA A 48 15.36 -6.91 -3.46
C ALA A 48 15.82 -6.98 -1.99
N ASP A 49 15.61 -5.90 -1.25
CA ASP A 49 15.90 -5.77 0.17
C ASP A 49 14.87 -4.84 0.84
N LYS A 50 14.99 -4.69 2.16
CA LYS A 50 14.10 -3.86 2.96
C LYS A 50 14.00 -2.42 2.44
N ASP A 51 15.12 -1.81 2.06
CA ASP A 51 15.17 -0.41 1.67
C ASP A 51 14.52 -0.21 0.30
N ASP A 52 14.75 -1.11 -0.65
CA ASP A 52 14.10 -1.12 -1.97
C ASP A 52 12.58 -1.37 -1.86
N ALA A 53 12.16 -2.32 -1.01
CA ALA A 53 10.74 -2.60 -0.79
C ALA A 53 10.02 -1.40 -0.16
N MET A 54 10.65 -0.75 0.83
CA MET A 54 10.11 0.45 1.48
C MET A 54 10.08 1.64 0.53
N ALA A 55 11.16 1.93 -0.20
CA ALA A 55 11.21 3.05 -1.13
C ALA A 55 10.13 2.93 -2.23
N LYS A 56 9.93 1.72 -2.77
CA LYS A 56 8.85 1.46 -3.74
C LYS A 56 7.47 1.63 -3.12
N ALA A 57 7.27 1.15 -1.90
CA ALA A 57 6.00 1.27 -1.20
C ALA A 57 5.70 2.73 -0.82
N GLU A 58 6.68 3.49 -0.35
CA GLU A 58 6.53 4.92 -0.04
C GLU A 58 6.18 5.73 -1.29
N ALA A 59 6.84 5.46 -2.42
CA ALA A 59 6.48 6.10 -3.68
C ALA A 59 5.01 5.82 -4.07
N ILE A 60 4.53 4.60 -3.85
CA ILE A 60 3.12 4.26 -4.07
C ILE A 60 2.22 4.93 -3.03
N ALA A 61 2.63 4.99 -1.76
CA ALA A 61 1.87 5.62 -0.69
C ALA A 61 1.65 7.11 -0.99
N VAL A 62 2.67 7.82 -1.47
CA VAL A 62 2.56 9.22 -1.92
C VAL A 62 1.61 9.35 -3.11
N GLU A 63 1.66 8.43 -4.08
CA GLU A 63 0.73 8.44 -5.22
C GLU A 63 -0.73 8.19 -4.85
N LEU A 64 -0.97 7.42 -3.78
CA LEU A 64 -2.32 7.08 -3.30
C LEU A 64 -2.85 8.06 -2.25
N SER A 65 -1.96 8.77 -1.56
CA SER A 65 -2.34 9.84 -0.63
C SER A 65 -3.03 10.96 -1.40
N ASP A 66 -3.91 11.70 -0.72
CA ASP A 66 -4.77 12.74 -1.29
C ASP A 66 -5.83 12.24 -2.28
N LEU A 67 -5.89 10.93 -2.58
CA LEU A 67 -7.00 10.36 -3.31
C LEU A 67 -8.25 10.34 -2.43
N GLU A 68 -9.41 10.45 -3.07
CA GLU A 68 -10.66 10.13 -2.39
C GLU A 68 -10.81 8.62 -2.24
N ILE A 69 -11.46 8.17 -1.16
CA ILE A 69 -11.68 6.73 -0.89
C ILE A 69 -12.33 5.98 -2.07
N GLN A 70 -13.19 6.64 -2.84
CA GLN A 70 -13.85 6.06 -4.02
C GLN A 70 -12.88 5.78 -5.17
N GLN A 71 -11.77 6.51 -5.23
CA GLN A 71 -10.72 6.38 -6.25
C GLN A 71 -9.69 5.31 -5.88
N LEU A 72 -9.52 5.03 -4.58
CA LEU A 72 -8.53 4.12 -4.05
C LEU A 72 -8.58 2.74 -4.73
N GLN A 73 -9.78 2.15 -4.86
CA GLN A 73 -9.93 0.82 -5.43
C GLN A 73 -9.45 0.76 -6.90
N ALA A 74 -9.78 1.78 -7.69
CA ALA A 74 -9.36 1.85 -9.09
C ALA A 74 -7.85 2.10 -9.22
N ALA A 75 -7.27 2.94 -8.36
CA ALA A 75 -5.84 3.19 -8.31
C ALA A 75 -5.05 1.92 -7.94
N VAL A 76 -5.46 1.21 -6.89
CA VAL A 76 -4.84 -0.05 -6.46
C VAL A 76 -4.93 -1.13 -7.54
N ARG A 77 -6.06 -1.22 -8.24
CA ARG A 77 -6.19 -2.14 -9.38
C ARG A 77 -5.14 -1.88 -10.46
N ARG A 78 -4.91 -0.60 -10.81
CA ARG A 78 -3.88 -0.22 -11.80
C ARG A 78 -2.47 -0.58 -11.33
N LEU A 79 -2.19 -0.49 -10.03
CA LEU A 79 -0.89 -0.91 -9.47
C LEU A 79 -0.65 -2.41 -9.65
N TYR A 80 -1.68 -3.24 -9.50
CA TYR A 80 -1.58 -4.67 -9.82
C TYR A 80 -1.37 -4.90 -11.32
N GLU A 81 -2.12 -4.21 -12.19
CA GLU A 81 -2.01 -4.37 -13.64
C GLU A 81 -0.63 -3.94 -14.17
N LYS A 82 0.03 -2.98 -13.49
CA LYS A 82 1.40 -2.54 -13.77
C LYS A 82 2.48 -3.40 -13.10
N GLY A 83 2.11 -4.41 -12.31
CA GLY A 83 3.05 -5.24 -11.56
C GLY A 83 3.80 -4.52 -10.43
N ARG A 84 3.33 -3.34 -10.01
CA ARG A 84 3.91 -2.57 -8.88
C ARG A 84 3.47 -3.10 -7.52
N MET A 85 2.36 -3.85 -7.49
CA MET A 85 1.87 -4.55 -6.31
C MET A 85 1.49 -5.99 -6.68
N ILE A 86 1.49 -6.87 -5.68
CA ILE A 86 1.11 -8.28 -5.83
C ILE A 86 -0.03 -8.59 -4.85
N LYS A 87 -1.09 -9.29 -5.31
CA LYS A 87 -2.29 -9.57 -4.50
C LYS A 87 -2.07 -10.59 -3.38
N ARG A 88 -1.14 -11.52 -3.57
CA ARG A 88 -0.71 -12.52 -2.59
C ARG A 88 0.80 -12.69 -2.69
N LEU A 89 1.47 -12.76 -1.55
CA LEU A 89 2.78 -13.39 -1.50
C LEU A 89 2.58 -14.88 -1.74
N GLU A 90 2.63 -15.30 -3.00
CA GLU A 90 2.80 -16.70 -3.33
C GLU A 90 4.27 -17.04 -3.03
N PHE A 91 4.60 -17.18 -1.74
CA PHE A 91 5.82 -17.91 -1.40
C PHE A 91 5.55 -19.37 -1.74
N PRO A 92 6.33 -20.01 -2.64
CA PRO A 92 6.25 -21.45 -2.78
C PRO A 92 6.55 -22.05 -1.40
N THR A 93 5.57 -22.73 -0.82
CA THR A 93 5.80 -23.60 0.34
C THR A 93 6.65 -24.76 -0.14
N THR A 94 7.95 -24.70 0.12
CA THR A 94 8.83 -25.88 0.06
C THR A 94 8.46 -26.86 1.16
#